data_AF-A0A5C6VL53-F1
#
_entry.id   AF-A0A5C6VL53-F1
#
_cell.length_a   1.000
_cell.length_b   1.000
_cell.length_c   1.000
_cell.angle_alpha   90.00
_cell.angle_beta   90.00
_cell.angle_gamma   90.00
#
_symmetry.space_group_name_H-M   'P 1'
#
loop_
_entity.id
_entity.type
_entity.pdbx_description
1 polymer ?
#
loop_
_entity_poly.entity_id
_entity_poly.type
_entity_poly.pdbx_seq_one_letter_code
_entity_poly.pdbx_strand_id
1 'polypeptide(L)'
;MNNTVQLIIFISTIVLILVFYRKSKEEESLLLLKLFGFTFLGAFMLDLNGLKLPLGFAVFLLFFRQPKVNAKTKNLAAYVGLVIFMLGIFIPRIENMIYERTLHVDLLDTNFYSGSLEEEIENLSDQLNMNDNSIELSELDLTIVEDGTYERFKIELVEQNYEGTVNYYNIDLSNDRRRLEVKRQKVKEDEYQNNYMYTDAKLVLGNLDIVTDSMLDFEGYKYIQLITDGRRVNYNDKGNENFQINTAGKNKIDNNQLPVQAIVVDLCKGNKIDEYHSLYDCKHDERFLLDMLKHEVELTESSVIDAARHKSPEIDDWLMKHIGDFIGFEENGEFILIKDGVEEKVQESEYMMTLKETPLTTITQNEHDNLWEVTVENPYGDAPHIMEFTLEGETREILELKFR
;
A
#
# COMPACT_ATOMS: atom_id res chain seq x y z
N MET A 1 14.65 24.49 6.57
CA MET A 1 14.83 25.49 7.64
C MET A 1 13.54 26.26 7.80
N ASN A 2 12.91 26.10 8.97
CA ASN A 2 11.60 26.68 9.28
C ASN A 2 11.60 28.21 9.07
N ASN A 3 10.54 28.75 8.44
CA ASN A 3 10.35 30.18 8.17
C ASN A 3 10.49 31.05 9.44
N THR A 4 10.04 30.52 10.58
CA THR A 4 10.16 31.20 11.88
C THR A 4 11.62 31.34 12.31
N VAL A 5 12.44 30.31 12.12
CA VAL A 5 13.87 30.33 12.46
C VAL A 5 14.63 31.31 11.56
N GLN A 6 14.31 31.32 10.26
CA GLN A 6 14.85 32.30 9.31
C GLN A 6 14.55 33.74 9.75
N LEU A 7 13.29 34.01 10.14
CA LEU A 7 12.87 35.33 10.59
C LEU A 7 13.60 35.77 11.87
N ILE A 8 13.75 34.87 12.84
CA ILE A 8 14.49 35.14 14.09
C ILE A 8 15.94 35.49 13.80
N ILE A 9 16.61 34.73 12.93
CA ILE A 9 18.01 35.00 12.53
C ILE A 9 18.11 36.35 11.83
N PHE A 10 17.17 36.66 10.93
CA PHE A 10 17.14 37.92 10.20
C PHE A 10 16.98 39.12 11.14
N ILE A 11 15.99 39.09 12.03
CA ILE A 11 15.76 40.16 13.03
C ILE A 11 16.97 40.31 13.94
N SER A 12 17.52 39.20 14.45
CA SER A 12 18.71 39.21 15.31
C SER A 12 19.91 39.84 14.61
N THR A 13 20.09 39.56 13.31
CA THR A 13 21.16 40.14 12.50
C THR A 13 21.00 41.65 12.36
N ILE A 14 19.78 42.15 12.09
CA ILE A 14 19.50 43.60 12.02
C ILE A 14 19.83 44.27 13.36
N VAL A 15 19.37 43.69 14.48
CA VAL A 15 19.63 44.22 15.82
C VAL A 15 21.13 44.29 16.10
N LEU A 16 21.88 43.22 15.78
CA LEU A 16 23.34 43.19 15.94
C LEU A 16 24.03 44.29 15.11
N ILE A 17 23.64 44.46 13.86
CA ILE A 17 24.19 45.51 12.99
C ILE A 17 23.89 46.91 13.56
N LEU A 18 22.68 47.16 14.06
CA LEU A 18 22.33 48.43 14.71
C LEU A 18 23.12 48.69 15.98
N VAL A 19 23.38 47.65 16.78
CA VAL A 19 24.25 47.73 17.97
C VAL A 19 25.69 48.06 17.57
N PHE A 20 26.20 47.45 16.51
CA PHE A 20 27.53 47.72 15.97
C PHE A 20 27.65 49.15 15.44
N TYR A 21 26.63 49.62 14.73
CA TYR A 21 26.52 51.01 14.27
C TYR A 21 26.51 52.00 15.45
N ARG A 22 25.74 51.73 16.51
CA ARG A 22 25.73 52.60 17.70
C ARG A 22 27.06 52.61 18.47
N LYS A 23 27.82 51.51 18.42
CA LYS A 23 29.11 51.37 19.10
C LYS A 23 30.30 51.88 18.30
N SER A 24 30.12 52.28 17.03
CA SER A 24 31.21 52.83 16.22
C SER A 24 31.63 54.19 16.75
N LYS A 25 32.94 54.37 16.94
CA LYS A 25 33.51 55.61 17.50
C LYS A 25 33.90 56.62 16.43
N GLU A 26 34.12 56.17 15.20
CA GLU A 26 34.60 57.00 14.10
C GLU A 26 33.43 57.29 13.15
N GLU A 27 33.22 58.58 12.84
CA GLU A 27 32.25 58.97 11.82
C GLU A 27 32.72 58.50 10.46
N GLU A 28 31.88 57.70 9.80
CA GLU A 28 32.16 57.17 8.48
C GLU A 28 30.90 57.24 7.61
N SER A 29 31.05 57.79 6.41
CA SER A 29 29.95 57.84 5.45
C SER A 29 29.45 56.44 5.09
N LEU A 30 28.13 56.28 5.10
CA LEU A 30 27.43 55.05 4.76
C LEU A 30 27.89 53.84 5.61
N LEU A 31 28.29 54.06 6.86
CA LEU A 31 28.77 52.99 7.74
C LEU A 31 27.76 51.84 7.86
N LEU A 32 26.47 52.14 8.04
CA LEU A 32 25.42 51.12 8.14
C LEU A 32 25.41 50.19 6.91
N LEU A 33 25.44 50.76 5.70
CA LEU A 33 25.50 50.01 4.45
C LEU A 33 26.77 49.16 4.35
N LYS A 34 27.91 49.71 4.80
CA LYS A 34 29.18 48.95 4.85
C LYS A 34 29.07 47.78 5.83
N LEU A 35 28.46 47.94 7.01
CA LEU A 35 28.27 46.83 7.95
C LEU A 35 27.42 45.72 7.34
N PHE A 36 26.31 46.05 6.67
CA PHE A 36 25.54 45.06 5.89
C PHE A 36 26.40 44.39 4.82
N GLY A 37 27.21 45.14 4.08
CA GLY A 37 28.12 44.58 3.08
C GLY A 37 29.15 43.60 3.67
N PHE A 38 29.77 43.93 4.81
CA PHE A 38 30.70 43.03 5.49
C PHE A 38 29.98 41.78 6.05
N THR A 39 28.78 41.91 6.60
CA THR A 39 27.98 40.76 7.04
C THR A 39 27.56 39.87 5.87
N PHE A 40 27.10 40.45 4.77
CA PHE A 40 26.77 39.69 3.56
C PHE A 40 27.99 38.97 3.00
N LEU A 41 29.14 39.66 2.95
CA LEU A 41 30.40 39.06 2.54
C LEU A 41 30.79 37.88 3.43
N GLY A 42 30.63 38.00 4.76
CA GLY A 42 30.90 36.89 5.68
C GLY A 42 29.93 35.70 5.52
N ALA A 43 28.67 35.96 5.20
CA ALA A 43 27.64 34.93 5.03
C ALA A 43 27.65 34.28 3.64
N PHE A 44 28.37 34.87 2.68
CA PHE A 44 28.35 34.41 1.29
C PHE A 44 28.97 33.02 1.15
N MET A 45 28.19 32.14 0.55
CA MET A 45 28.49 30.73 0.34
C MET A 45 28.70 30.43 -1.13
N LEU A 46 29.67 29.57 -1.41
CA LEU A 46 29.80 28.87 -2.68
C LEU A 46 29.32 27.43 -2.49
N ASP A 47 28.37 26.98 -3.30
CA ASP A 47 27.93 25.57 -3.34
C ASP A 47 28.64 24.85 -4.50
N LEU A 48 29.45 23.83 -4.18
CA LEU A 48 30.12 22.98 -5.16
C LEU A 48 29.61 21.55 -4.98
N ASN A 49 28.57 21.19 -5.74
CA ASN A 49 27.96 19.86 -5.71
C ASN A 49 27.66 19.36 -4.28
N GLY A 50 27.07 20.22 -3.44
CA GLY A 50 26.72 19.89 -2.05
C GLY A 50 27.80 20.24 -1.03
N LEU A 51 29.03 20.56 -1.46
CA LEU A 51 30.06 21.10 -0.57
C LEU A 51 29.92 22.62 -0.46
N LYS A 52 29.41 23.07 0.69
CA LYS A 52 29.18 24.48 1.02
C LYS A 52 30.45 25.11 1.60
N LEU A 53 31.06 26.05 0.87
CA LEU A 53 32.30 26.74 1.28
C LEU A 53 32.05 28.23 1.62
N PRO A 54 32.67 28.78 2.67
CA PRO A 54 32.51 30.17 3.09
C PRO A 54 33.38 31.12 2.24
N LEU A 55 33.16 31.14 0.92
CA LEU A 55 34.02 31.86 -0.03
C LEU A 55 34.10 33.36 0.29
N GLY A 56 32.98 33.99 0.65
CA GLY A 56 33.00 35.43 0.91
C GLY A 56 33.78 35.78 2.18
N PHE A 57 33.75 34.91 3.20
CA PHE A 57 34.61 35.09 4.37
C PHE A 57 36.09 34.91 4.02
N ALA A 58 36.43 33.99 3.10
CA ALA A 58 37.80 33.88 2.59
C ALA A 58 38.25 35.15 1.84
N VAL A 59 37.37 35.73 1.00
CA VAL A 59 37.61 37.02 0.34
C VAL A 59 37.80 38.14 1.37
N PHE A 60 36.98 38.17 2.43
CA PHE A 60 37.17 39.10 3.54
C PHE A 60 38.56 38.98 4.19
N LEU A 61 39.00 37.75 4.49
CA LEU A 61 40.32 37.51 5.08
C LEU A 61 41.48 37.95 4.18
N LEU A 62 41.35 37.76 2.86
CA LEU A 62 42.38 38.10 1.89
C LEU A 62 42.45 39.60 1.57
N PHE A 63 41.31 40.27 1.40
CA PHE A 63 41.25 41.63 0.86
C PHE A 63 40.80 42.70 1.86
N PHE A 64 40.07 42.33 2.92
CA PHE A 64 39.36 43.30 3.77
C PHE A 64 39.66 43.17 5.27
N ARG A 65 40.64 42.35 5.66
CA ARG A 65 41.00 42.06 7.07
C ARG A 65 41.41 43.30 7.88
N GLN A 66 41.97 44.32 7.23
CA GLN A 66 42.43 45.56 7.88
C GLN A 66 41.79 46.80 7.24
N PRO A 67 40.50 47.09 7.53
CA PRO A 67 39.89 48.34 7.11
C PRO A 67 40.59 49.53 7.77
N LYS A 68 40.70 50.67 7.08
CA LYS A 68 41.36 51.88 7.62
C LYS A 68 40.55 52.59 8.71
N VAL A 69 39.21 52.51 8.64
CA VAL A 69 38.26 53.21 9.52
C VAL A 69 37.26 52.19 10.04
N ASN A 70 36.87 52.28 11.32
CA ASN A 70 35.95 51.36 12.01
C ASN A 70 36.31 49.87 11.86
N ALA A 71 37.61 49.55 11.81
CA ALA A 71 38.13 48.21 11.53
C ALA A 71 37.51 47.11 12.41
N LYS A 72 37.43 47.35 13.71
CA LYS A 72 36.89 46.39 14.68
C LYS A 72 35.42 46.07 14.40
N THR A 73 34.61 47.09 14.14
CA THR A 73 33.17 46.96 13.90
C THR A 73 32.88 46.21 12.59
N LYS A 74 33.64 46.52 11.52
CA LYS A 74 33.52 45.83 10.23
C LYS A 74 33.98 44.38 10.28
N ASN A 75 35.07 44.09 10.99
CA ASN A 75 35.53 42.73 11.20
C ASN A 75 34.49 41.92 11.97
N LEU A 76 33.90 42.49 13.02
CA LEU A 76 32.83 41.84 13.78
C LEU A 76 31.59 41.58 12.91
N ALA A 77 31.22 42.51 12.04
CA ALA A 77 30.14 42.31 11.07
C ALA A 77 30.42 41.14 10.11
N ALA A 78 31.65 40.99 9.62
CA ALA A 78 32.05 39.83 8.80
C ALA A 78 32.03 38.51 9.58
N TYR A 79 32.46 38.49 10.85
CA TYR A 79 32.33 37.30 11.71
C TYR A 79 30.87 36.93 11.98
N VAL A 80 29.97 37.91 12.17
CA VAL A 80 28.52 37.64 12.26
C VAL A 80 28.02 36.99 10.97
N GLY A 81 28.46 37.47 9.81
CA GLY A 81 28.19 36.81 8.53
C GLY A 81 28.62 35.35 8.51
N LEU A 82 29.85 35.06 8.95
CA LEU A 82 30.35 33.68 9.03
C LEU A 82 29.51 32.82 9.99
N VAL A 83 29.09 33.36 11.13
CA VAL A 83 28.19 32.65 12.06
C VAL A 83 26.86 32.33 11.39
N ILE A 84 26.28 33.26 10.62
CA ILE A 84 25.04 33.01 9.85
C ILE A 84 25.25 31.88 8.83
N PHE A 85 26.37 31.89 8.11
CA PHE A 85 26.73 30.80 7.20
C PHE A 85 26.79 29.45 7.94
N MET A 86 27.46 29.40 9.10
CA MET A 86 27.56 28.18 9.90
C MET A 86 26.18 27.72 10.37
N LEU A 87 25.34 28.63 10.87
CA LEU A 87 23.96 28.32 11.27
C LEU A 87 23.15 27.76 10.10
N GLY A 88 23.30 28.28 8.89
CA GLY A 88 22.64 27.77 7.69
C GLY A 88 23.04 26.34 7.32
N ILE A 89 24.21 25.85 7.76
CA ILE A 89 24.65 24.46 7.58
C ILE A 89 24.15 23.57 8.73
N PHE A 90 24.27 24.02 9.97
CA PHE A 90 23.99 23.20 11.13
C PHE A 90 22.50 23.10 11.47
N ILE A 91 21.72 24.17 11.30
CA ILE A 91 20.30 24.16 11.67
C ILE A 91 19.52 23.08 10.92
N PRO A 92 19.61 22.94 9.57
CA PRO A 92 18.89 21.88 8.88
C PRO A 92 19.27 20.47 9.37
N ARG A 93 20.55 20.25 9.70
CA ARG A 93 21.01 18.96 10.26
C ARG A 93 20.45 18.69 11.66
N ILE A 94 20.37 19.73 12.49
CA ILE A 94 19.78 19.63 13.83
C ILE A 94 18.28 19.42 13.72
N GLU A 95 17.58 20.13 12.84
CA GLU A 95 16.15 19.94 12.55
C GLU A 95 15.87 18.48 12.16
N ASN A 96 16.65 17.93 11.22
CA ASN A 96 16.50 16.52 10.80
C ASN A 96 16.82 15.56 11.94
N MET A 97 17.93 15.76 12.66
CA MET A 97 18.30 14.89 13.79
C MET A 97 17.26 14.89 14.92
N ILE A 98 16.63 16.03 15.19
CA ILE A 98 15.55 16.12 16.19
C ILE A 98 14.29 15.43 15.67
N TYR A 99 13.97 15.60 14.39
CA TYR A 99 12.79 14.99 13.78
C TYR A 99 12.91 13.45 13.69
N GLU A 100 14.06 12.96 13.23
CA GLU A 100 14.40 11.55 13.02
C GLU A 100 14.73 10.79 14.32
N ARG A 101 14.69 11.48 15.47
CA ARG A 101 14.88 10.84 16.77
C ARG A 101 13.78 9.80 17.00
N THR A 102 14.17 8.60 17.42
CA THR A 102 13.24 7.56 17.87
C THR A 102 12.39 8.08 19.03
N LEU A 103 11.08 7.99 18.86
CA LEU A 103 10.10 8.26 19.89
C LEU A 103 9.61 6.94 20.49
N HIS A 104 9.21 6.99 21.75
CA HIS A 104 8.59 5.86 22.42
C HIS A 104 7.16 6.25 22.76
N VAL A 105 6.21 5.47 22.27
CA VAL A 105 4.79 5.61 22.53
C VAL A 105 4.34 4.38 23.29
N ASP A 106 3.56 4.55 24.36
CA ASP A 106 3.01 3.41 25.09
C ASP A 106 1.95 2.72 24.21
N LEU A 107 2.04 1.39 24.13
CA LEU A 107 1.07 0.57 23.42
C LEU A 107 -0.24 0.55 24.22
N LEU A 108 -1.38 0.77 23.58
CA LEU A 108 -2.69 0.78 24.25
C LEU A 108 -3.03 -0.60 24.79
N ASP A 109 -2.87 -1.63 23.96
CA ASP A 109 -3.15 -3.01 24.29
C ASP A 109 -2.04 -3.94 23.81
N THR A 110 -1.59 -4.83 24.70
CA THR A 110 -0.54 -5.81 24.41
C THR A 110 -1.08 -7.08 23.74
N ASN A 111 -2.38 -7.12 23.44
CA ASN A 111 -3.08 -8.31 22.97
C ASN A 111 -3.94 -7.98 21.74
N PHE A 112 -3.77 -8.80 20.72
CA PHE A 112 -4.44 -8.67 19.43
C PHE A 112 -5.96 -8.86 19.50
N TYR A 113 -6.45 -9.78 20.33
CA TYR A 113 -7.89 -10.08 20.37
C TYR A 113 -8.72 -9.11 21.21
N SER A 114 -8.09 -8.44 22.17
CA SER A 114 -8.79 -7.48 23.03
C SER A 114 -8.56 -6.03 22.64
N GLY A 115 -7.48 -5.72 21.93
CA GLY A 115 -7.15 -4.39 21.45
C GLY A 115 -7.77 -4.07 20.09
N SER A 116 -7.52 -2.85 19.63
CA SER A 116 -7.84 -2.40 18.26
C SER A 116 -6.60 -1.78 17.63
N LEU A 117 -6.19 -2.32 16.49
CA LEU A 117 -5.11 -1.78 15.67
C LEU A 117 -5.50 -0.41 15.09
N GLU A 118 -6.77 -0.21 14.76
CA GLU A 118 -7.29 1.08 14.33
C GLU A 118 -7.09 2.13 15.44
N GLU A 119 -7.56 1.86 16.67
CA GLU A 119 -7.39 2.77 17.81
C GLU A 119 -5.90 3.03 18.15
N GLU A 120 -5.04 2.02 18.01
CA GLU A 120 -3.59 2.18 18.21
C GLU A 120 -2.99 3.18 17.21
N ILE A 121 -3.39 3.12 15.94
CA ILE A 121 -2.95 4.09 14.93
C ILE A 121 -3.56 5.47 15.17
N GLU A 122 -4.80 5.58 15.65
CA GLU A 122 -5.36 6.89 16.04
C GLU A 122 -4.55 7.54 17.17
N ASN A 123 -4.24 6.78 18.22
CA ASN A 123 -3.40 7.26 19.32
C ASN A 123 -1.99 7.67 18.84
N LEU A 124 -1.38 6.90 17.95
CA LEU A 124 -0.09 7.28 17.34
C LEU A 124 -0.20 8.55 16.50
N SER A 125 -1.27 8.69 15.73
CA SER A 125 -1.50 9.85 14.86
C SER A 125 -1.65 11.12 15.69
N ASP A 126 -2.41 11.06 16.79
CA ASP A 126 -2.57 12.14 17.76
C ASP A 126 -1.25 12.52 18.45
N GLN A 127 -0.52 11.54 18.96
CA GLN A 127 0.75 11.80 19.67
C GLN A 127 1.83 12.38 18.75
N LEU A 128 1.79 12.02 17.47
CA LEU A 128 2.79 12.43 16.48
C LEU A 128 2.33 13.64 15.64
N ASN A 129 1.10 14.10 15.83
CA ASN A 129 0.42 15.13 15.04
C ASN A 129 0.47 14.81 13.54
N MET A 130 0.15 13.56 13.18
CA MET A 130 -0.01 13.16 11.79
C MET A 130 -1.31 13.73 11.22
N ASN A 131 -1.39 13.86 9.90
CA ASN A 131 -2.63 14.19 9.21
C ASN A 131 -3.40 12.91 8.87
N ASP A 132 -4.33 12.54 9.75
CA ASP A 132 -5.19 11.35 9.67
C ASP A 132 -5.74 11.05 8.27
N ASN A 133 -6.10 12.07 7.49
CA ASN A 133 -6.73 11.89 6.18
C ASN A 133 -5.75 11.51 5.05
N SER A 134 -4.47 11.29 5.36
CA SER A 134 -3.42 11.03 4.38
C SER A 134 -2.44 9.94 4.81
N ILE A 135 -2.82 9.14 5.81
CA ILE A 135 -1.99 8.05 6.33
C ILE A 135 -2.33 6.77 5.60
N GLU A 136 -1.37 6.29 4.83
CA GLU A 136 -1.50 5.06 4.06
C GLU A 136 -0.62 3.96 4.68
N LEU A 137 -1.12 2.73 4.69
CA LEU A 137 -0.36 1.56 5.15
C LEU A 137 0.52 1.05 4.01
N SER A 138 1.82 0.93 4.28
CA SER A 138 2.78 0.36 3.32
C SER A 138 3.27 -1.03 3.69
N GLU A 139 3.33 -1.34 4.98
CA GLU A 139 3.67 -2.67 5.48
C GLU A 139 3.04 -2.87 6.86
N LEU A 140 2.52 -4.07 7.08
CA LEU A 140 2.15 -4.60 8.37
C LEU A 140 2.77 -5.99 8.51
N ASP A 141 3.43 -6.23 9.64
CA ASP A 141 3.98 -7.53 10.00
C ASP A 141 3.75 -7.74 11.51
N LEU A 142 2.76 -8.59 11.81
CA LEU A 142 2.38 -8.96 13.17
C LEU A 142 2.75 -10.41 13.40
N THR A 143 3.36 -10.72 14.54
CA THR A 143 3.51 -12.11 15.02
C THR A 143 2.87 -12.20 16.39
N ILE A 144 1.93 -13.13 16.53
CA ILE A 144 1.16 -13.34 17.75
C ILE A 144 1.28 -14.78 18.23
N VAL A 145 1.14 -14.97 19.54
CA VAL A 145 1.00 -16.30 20.15
C VAL A 145 -0.48 -16.63 20.38
N GLU A 146 -0.75 -17.87 20.78
CA GLU A 146 -2.11 -18.43 20.95
C GLU A 146 -3.02 -17.56 21.83
N ASP A 147 -2.50 -16.93 22.88
CA ASP A 147 -3.29 -16.07 23.76
C ASP A 147 -3.55 -14.65 23.20
N GLY A 148 -3.01 -14.34 22.02
CA GLY A 148 -3.13 -13.04 21.35
C GLY A 148 -2.00 -12.06 21.66
N THR A 149 -1.06 -12.40 22.54
CA THR A 149 0.06 -11.50 22.87
C THR A 149 0.96 -11.27 21.66
N TYR A 150 1.35 -10.00 21.43
CA TYR A 150 2.29 -9.66 20.37
C TYR A 150 3.72 -10.13 20.72
N GLU A 151 4.31 -10.92 19.82
CA GLU A 151 5.75 -11.18 19.75
C GLU A 151 6.45 -10.18 18.84
N ARG A 152 5.76 -9.75 17.78
CA ARG A 152 6.19 -8.72 16.84
C ARG A 152 4.99 -7.86 16.47
N PHE A 153 5.22 -6.56 16.44
CA PHE A 153 4.29 -5.59 15.89
C PHE A 153 5.14 -4.61 15.09
N LYS A 154 5.08 -4.70 13.76
CA LYS A 154 5.75 -3.79 12.85
C LYS A 154 4.73 -3.17 11.91
N ILE A 155 4.74 -1.84 11.83
CA ILE A 155 3.93 -1.07 10.89
C ILE A 155 4.81 -0.04 10.18
N GLU A 156 4.67 0.04 8.86
CA GLU A 156 5.23 1.12 8.06
C GLU A 156 4.10 1.96 7.47
N LEU A 157 4.06 3.25 7.85
CA LEU A 157 3.08 4.22 7.38
C LEU A 157 3.72 5.27 6.49
N VAL A 158 2.93 5.76 5.54
CA VAL A 158 3.29 6.83 4.64
C VAL A 158 2.28 7.97 4.80
N GLU A 159 2.77 9.19 4.99
CA GLU A 159 1.95 10.39 5.04
C GLU A 159 2.36 11.35 3.92
N GLN A 160 1.40 11.65 3.04
CA GLN A 160 1.60 12.62 1.97
C GLN A 160 1.33 14.04 2.49
N ASN A 161 2.35 14.87 2.53
CA ASN A 161 2.21 16.26 2.97
C ASN A 161 2.08 17.21 1.76
N TYR A 162 1.27 18.26 1.91
CA TYR A 162 0.96 19.25 0.87
C TYR A 162 2.18 20.07 0.37
N GLU A 163 3.34 19.95 1.02
CA GLU A 163 4.58 20.65 0.68
C GLU A 163 5.51 19.87 -0.27
N GLY A 164 5.05 18.76 -0.86
CA GLY A 164 5.86 17.91 -1.74
C GLY A 164 6.94 17.11 -0.99
N THR A 165 6.64 16.76 0.26
CA THR A 165 7.46 15.89 1.11
C THR A 165 6.61 14.75 1.61
N VAL A 166 7.16 13.55 1.59
CA VAL A 166 6.53 12.35 2.14
C VAL A 166 7.20 12.02 3.47
N ASN A 167 6.38 11.86 4.52
CA ASN A 167 6.87 11.40 5.82
C ASN A 167 6.67 9.89 5.91
N TYR A 168 7.74 9.18 6.24
CA TYR A 168 7.71 7.75 6.53
C TYR A 168 7.78 7.53 8.04
N TYR A 169 6.95 6.62 8.52
CA TYR A 169 6.92 6.18 9.90
C TYR A 169 7.18 4.69 9.93
N ASN A 170 8.28 4.30 10.57
CA ASN A 170 8.60 2.91 10.85
C ASN A 170 8.38 2.70 12.36
N ILE A 171 7.41 1.84 12.68
CA ILE A 171 6.88 1.62 14.02
C ILE A 171 7.14 0.17 14.37
N ASP A 172 7.94 -0.06 15.41
CA ASP A 172 8.30 -1.40 15.87
C ASP A 172 7.92 -1.59 17.35
N LEU A 173 7.50 -2.79 17.72
CA LEU A 173 7.38 -3.18 19.13
C LEU A 173 8.75 -3.16 19.80
N SER A 174 8.87 -2.43 20.91
CA SER A 174 10.10 -2.39 21.66
C SER A 174 10.38 -3.72 22.39
N ASN A 175 11.63 -3.92 22.81
CA ASN A 175 12.05 -5.15 23.52
C ASN A 175 11.28 -5.44 24.82
N ASP A 176 10.68 -4.43 25.45
CA ASP A 176 9.87 -4.63 26.67
C ASP A 176 8.42 -5.02 26.38
N ARG A 177 8.01 -5.01 25.09
CA ARG A 177 6.68 -5.35 24.58
C ARG A 177 5.53 -4.53 25.15
N ARG A 178 5.82 -3.32 25.64
CA ARG A 178 4.80 -2.40 26.19
C ARG A 178 4.75 -1.07 25.47
N ARG A 179 5.71 -0.84 24.57
CA ARG A 179 5.91 0.44 23.90
C ARG A 179 6.28 0.21 22.46
N LEU A 180 5.89 1.15 21.62
CA LEU A 180 6.26 1.25 20.22
C LEU A 180 7.45 2.20 20.07
N GLU A 181 8.46 1.76 19.33
CA GLU A 181 9.56 2.60 18.86
C GLU A 181 9.21 3.17 17.50
N VAL A 182 9.02 4.49 17.45
CA VAL A 182 8.64 5.18 16.21
C VAL A 182 9.82 5.94 15.65
N LYS A 183 10.28 5.53 14.48
CA LYS A 183 11.29 6.23 13.68
C LYS A 183 10.60 6.97 12.55
N ARG A 184 10.99 8.23 12.35
CA ARG A 184 10.39 9.10 11.33
C ARG A 184 11.45 9.54 10.35
N GLN A 185 11.10 9.59 9.07
CA GLN A 185 12.00 10.07 8.02
C GLN A 185 11.25 10.97 7.05
N LYS A 186 11.90 12.07 6.62
CA LYS A 186 11.39 12.92 5.55
C LYS A 186 12.08 12.58 4.25
N VAL A 187 11.30 12.27 3.23
CA VAL A 187 11.79 12.00 1.88
C VAL A 187 11.15 13.02 0.94
N LYS A 188 11.88 13.44 -0.09
CA LYS A 188 11.31 14.32 -1.11
C LYS A 188 10.44 13.51 -2.06
N GLU A 189 9.37 14.12 -2.55
CA GLU A 189 8.41 13.47 -3.45
C GLU A 189 9.03 12.94 -4.75
N ASP A 190 10.12 13.52 -5.26
CA ASP A 190 10.83 13.02 -6.44
C ASP A 190 11.62 11.73 -6.20
N GLU A 191 11.90 11.40 -4.93
CA GLU A 191 12.47 10.12 -4.49
C GLU A 191 11.37 9.11 -4.09
N TYR A 192 10.10 9.55 -4.04
CA TYR A 192 8.95 8.71 -3.76
C TYR A 192 8.58 7.89 -5.00
N GLN A 193 8.44 6.57 -4.81
CA GLN A 193 8.00 5.69 -5.90
C GLN A 193 6.49 5.85 -6.12
N ASN A 194 6.11 6.85 -6.94
CA ASN A 194 4.73 7.20 -7.33
C ASN A 194 3.84 6.07 -7.88
N ASN A 195 4.34 4.84 -8.01
CA ASN A 195 3.60 3.71 -8.57
C ASN A 195 2.89 2.83 -7.52
N TYR A 196 3.08 3.08 -6.23
CA TYR A 196 2.38 2.35 -5.18
C TYR A 196 1.24 3.21 -4.63
N MET A 197 0.01 2.94 -5.08
CA MET A 197 -1.20 3.39 -4.37
C MET A 197 -1.37 2.49 -3.15
N TYR A 198 -1.01 3.02 -1.99
CA TYR A 198 -1.27 2.37 -0.71
C TYR A 198 -2.72 2.65 -0.30
N THR A 199 -3.27 1.82 0.60
CA THR A 199 -4.63 1.99 1.11
C THR A 199 -4.58 2.77 2.42
N ASP A 200 -5.65 3.50 2.72
CA ASP A 200 -5.87 4.13 4.02
C ASP A 200 -5.58 3.12 5.16
N ALA A 201 -4.72 3.52 6.10
CA ALA A 201 -4.24 2.62 7.13
C ALA A 201 -5.36 2.19 8.10
N LYS A 202 -6.26 3.10 8.46
CA LYS A 202 -7.38 2.80 9.36
C LYS A 202 -8.32 1.77 8.72
N LEU A 203 -8.60 1.89 7.42
CA LEU A 203 -9.39 0.90 6.69
C LEU A 203 -8.79 -0.50 6.76
N VAL A 204 -7.48 -0.66 6.50
CA VAL A 204 -6.84 -1.98 6.51
C VAL A 204 -6.85 -2.57 7.93
N LEU A 205 -6.46 -1.77 8.92
CA LEU A 205 -6.32 -2.22 10.30
C LEU A 205 -7.68 -2.49 10.96
N GLY A 206 -8.69 -1.66 10.70
CA GLY A 206 -10.05 -1.92 11.16
C GLY A 206 -10.67 -3.19 10.56
N ASN A 207 -10.28 -3.58 9.34
CA ASN A 207 -10.67 -4.89 8.79
C ASN A 207 -9.93 -6.05 9.47
N LEU A 208 -8.71 -5.83 9.95
CA LEU A 208 -7.97 -6.83 10.73
C LEU A 208 -8.49 -6.97 12.15
N ASP A 209 -9.01 -5.91 12.76
CA ASP A 209 -9.61 -5.93 14.10
C ASP A 209 -10.85 -6.85 14.18
N ILE A 210 -11.43 -7.24 13.03
CA ILE A 210 -12.52 -8.22 12.96
C ILE A 210 -12.02 -9.65 13.23
N VAL A 211 -10.72 -9.92 13.07
CA VAL A 211 -10.13 -11.25 13.24
C VAL A 211 -10.14 -11.65 14.72
N THR A 212 -10.91 -12.68 15.05
CA THR A 212 -10.98 -13.24 16.40
C THR A 212 -10.12 -14.50 16.55
N ASP A 213 -9.89 -14.93 17.79
CA ASP A 213 -9.21 -16.19 18.15
C ASP A 213 -9.76 -17.40 17.38
N SER A 214 -11.08 -17.53 17.27
CA SER A 214 -11.74 -18.65 16.56
C SER A 214 -11.51 -18.68 15.05
N MET A 215 -11.04 -17.59 14.44
CA MET A 215 -10.68 -17.53 13.02
C MET A 215 -9.22 -17.95 12.78
N LEU A 216 -8.40 -17.90 13.84
CA LEU A 216 -6.98 -18.23 13.82
C LEU A 216 -6.76 -19.60 14.46
N ASP A 217 -6.69 -20.62 13.62
CA ASP A 217 -6.39 -21.96 14.12
C ASP A 217 -4.89 -22.18 14.29
N PHE A 218 -4.44 -22.31 15.54
CA PHE A 218 -3.05 -22.60 15.86
C PHE A 218 -2.70 -24.07 15.62
N GLU A 219 -3.62 -25.03 15.67
CA GLU A 219 -3.42 -26.44 15.25
C GLU A 219 -2.06 -27.10 15.65
N GLY A 220 -1.54 -26.79 16.84
CA GLY A 220 -0.24 -27.29 17.33
C GLY A 220 1.00 -26.46 16.92
N TYR A 221 0.79 -25.30 16.31
CA TYR A 221 1.76 -24.22 16.12
C TYR A 221 1.72 -23.26 17.31
N LYS A 222 2.86 -22.63 17.59
CA LYS A 222 2.99 -21.67 18.70
C LYS A 222 2.75 -20.22 18.27
N TYR A 223 3.00 -19.92 17.01
CA TYR A 223 2.99 -18.56 16.47
C TYR A 223 2.21 -18.50 15.16
N ILE A 224 1.49 -17.41 14.99
CA ILE A 224 0.88 -16.99 13.73
C ILE A 224 1.47 -15.63 13.36
N GLN A 225 1.86 -15.49 12.09
CA GLN A 225 2.31 -14.24 11.52
C GLN A 225 1.31 -13.77 10.47
N LEU A 226 0.93 -12.49 10.54
CA LEU A 226 0.07 -11.81 9.59
C LEU A 226 0.89 -10.73 8.87
N ILE A 227 0.96 -10.82 7.55
CA ILE A 227 1.76 -9.90 6.73
C ILE A 227 0.89 -9.30 5.64
N THR A 228 0.94 -7.98 5.46
CA THR A 228 0.30 -7.33 4.31
C THR A 228 1.03 -6.04 3.93
N ASP A 229 0.97 -5.68 2.66
CA ASP A 229 1.40 -4.35 2.18
C ASP A 229 0.24 -3.35 2.14
N GLY A 230 -0.94 -3.76 2.65
CA GLY A 230 -2.15 -2.94 2.73
C GLY A 230 -2.84 -2.68 1.39
N ARG A 231 -2.29 -3.13 0.26
CA ARG A 231 -2.83 -2.77 -1.06
C ARG A 231 -4.07 -3.59 -1.40
N ARG A 232 -5.03 -2.92 -2.02
CA ARG A 232 -6.10 -3.61 -2.74
C ARG A 232 -5.58 -4.11 -4.09
N VAL A 233 -5.63 -5.41 -4.30
CA VAL A 233 -5.14 -6.06 -5.53
C VAL A 233 -6.23 -6.86 -6.20
N ASN A 234 -6.12 -7.05 -7.51
CA ASN A 234 -6.92 -8.03 -8.24
C ASN A 234 -6.32 -9.42 -7.99
N TYR A 235 -6.88 -10.13 -7.01
CA TYR A 235 -6.37 -11.40 -6.53
C TYR A 235 -7.00 -12.58 -7.29
N ASN A 236 -6.15 -13.46 -7.84
CA ASN A 236 -6.57 -14.57 -8.69
C ASN A 236 -5.79 -15.88 -8.41
N ASP A 237 -5.04 -15.96 -7.32
CA ASP A 237 -4.23 -17.13 -7.00
C ASP A 237 -5.12 -18.27 -6.44
N LYS A 238 -5.11 -19.39 -7.16
CA LYS A 238 -5.89 -20.61 -6.88
C LYS A 238 -5.07 -21.69 -6.15
N GLY A 239 -3.77 -21.44 -5.91
CA GLY A 239 -2.85 -22.39 -5.30
C GLY A 239 -2.89 -22.43 -3.77
N ASN A 240 -3.37 -21.35 -3.13
CA ASN A 240 -3.42 -21.22 -1.67
C ASN A 240 -4.83 -21.48 -1.12
N GLU A 241 -4.92 -21.73 0.18
CA GLU A 241 -6.21 -21.74 0.87
C GLU A 241 -6.65 -20.30 1.13
N ASN A 242 -7.66 -19.86 0.38
CA ASN A 242 -8.18 -18.51 0.43
C ASN A 242 -9.41 -18.41 1.33
N PHE A 243 -9.45 -17.41 2.19
CA PHE A 243 -10.56 -17.17 3.09
C PHE A 243 -11.02 -15.72 3.03
N GLN A 244 -12.32 -15.49 2.92
CA GLN A 244 -12.92 -14.19 3.14
C GLN A 244 -13.03 -13.96 4.65
N ILE A 245 -12.52 -12.83 5.11
CA ILE A 245 -12.73 -12.36 6.49
C ILE A 245 -13.71 -11.21 6.46
N ASN A 246 -14.76 -11.32 7.25
CA ASN A 246 -15.76 -10.28 7.46
C ASN A 246 -16.43 -10.46 8.81
N THR A 247 -17.42 -9.63 9.12
CA THR A 247 -18.17 -9.68 10.39
C THR A 247 -18.97 -10.98 10.60
N ALA A 248 -19.21 -11.78 9.56
CA ALA A 248 -19.82 -13.11 9.66
C ALA A 248 -18.78 -14.21 9.98
N GLY A 249 -17.49 -13.88 9.96
CA GLY A 249 -16.38 -14.77 10.31
C GLY A 249 -15.48 -15.12 9.13
N LYS A 250 -14.76 -16.24 9.29
CA LYS A 250 -13.83 -16.81 8.30
C LYS A 250 -14.57 -17.78 7.38
N ASN A 251 -14.68 -17.43 6.10
CA ASN A 251 -15.38 -18.23 5.10
C ASN A 251 -14.42 -18.68 4.00
N LYS A 252 -14.37 -19.99 3.69
CA LYS A 252 -13.52 -20.51 2.62
C LYS A 252 -14.01 -19.98 1.26
N ILE A 253 -13.07 -19.56 0.41
CA ILE A 253 -13.32 -19.11 -0.96
C ILE A 253 -12.94 -20.23 -1.92
N ASP A 254 -13.88 -20.63 -2.75
CA ASP A 254 -13.64 -21.63 -3.80
C ASP A 254 -12.96 -21.01 -5.02
N ASN A 255 -12.20 -21.83 -5.76
CA ASN A 255 -11.44 -21.38 -6.93
C ASN A 255 -12.29 -20.77 -8.05
N ASN A 256 -13.60 -21.07 -8.09
CA ASN A 256 -14.54 -20.47 -9.03
C ASN A 256 -14.94 -19.04 -8.60
N GLN A 257 -14.84 -18.68 -7.33
CA GLN A 257 -15.19 -17.33 -6.85
C GLN A 257 -14.11 -16.28 -7.11
N LEU A 258 -12.93 -16.71 -7.60
CA LEU A 258 -11.83 -15.85 -8.03
C LEU A 258 -11.92 -15.57 -9.55
N PRO A 259 -11.50 -14.39 -10.05
CA PRO A 259 -10.77 -13.33 -9.34
C PRO A 259 -11.65 -12.37 -8.53
N VAL A 260 -11.06 -11.73 -7.52
CA VAL A 260 -11.71 -10.71 -6.68
C VAL A 260 -10.78 -9.51 -6.45
N GLN A 261 -11.33 -8.35 -6.09
CA GLN A 261 -10.53 -7.25 -5.57
C GLN A 261 -10.56 -7.26 -4.05
N ALA A 262 -9.41 -7.46 -3.40
CA ALA A 262 -9.32 -7.54 -1.95
C ALA A 262 -7.99 -6.99 -1.45
N ILE A 263 -7.94 -6.67 -0.15
CA ILE A 263 -6.67 -6.48 0.57
C ILE A 263 -6.23 -7.87 1.03
N VAL A 264 -5.04 -8.29 0.63
CA VAL A 264 -4.53 -9.64 0.90
C VAL A 264 -3.67 -9.60 2.15
N VAL A 265 -3.96 -10.47 3.10
CA VAL A 265 -3.14 -10.70 4.28
C VAL A 265 -2.65 -12.14 4.27
N ASP A 266 -1.34 -12.28 4.35
CA ASP A 266 -0.64 -13.55 4.34
C ASP A 266 -0.56 -14.07 5.76
N LEU A 267 -1.10 -15.26 5.97
CA LEU A 267 -1.09 -15.92 7.26
C LEU A 267 -0.12 -17.09 7.21
N CYS A 268 0.94 -16.98 8.01
CA CYS A 268 1.92 -18.03 8.19
C CYS A 268 1.86 -18.60 9.60
N LYS A 269 1.87 -19.94 9.70
CA LYS A 269 1.92 -20.65 10.99
C LYS A 269 3.30 -21.26 11.22
N GLY A 270 3.79 -21.22 12.45
CA GLY A 270 5.08 -21.82 12.78
C GLY A 270 5.37 -21.99 14.27
N ASN A 271 6.48 -22.67 14.56
CA ASN A 271 6.90 -23.02 15.92
C ASN A 271 8.19 -22.31 16.37
N LYS A 272 8.84 -21.60 15.45
CA LYS A 272 10.12 -20.93 15.69
C LYS A 272 10.09 -19.56 15.05
N ILE A 273 10.49 -18.58 15.82
CA ILE A 273 10.77 -17.22 15.36
C ILE A 273 12.29 -16.99 15.38
N ASP A 274 12.76 -16.08 14.54
CA ASP A 274 14.16 -15.66 14.46
C ASP A 274 14.50 -14.57 15.50
N GLU A 275 15.70 -13.99 15.39
CA GLU A 275 16.15 -12.90 16.27
C GLU A 275 15.38 -11.59 16.09
N TYR A 276 14.63 -11.46 14.99
CA TYR A 276 13.76 -10.33 14.69
C TYR A 276 12.30 -10.63 15.05
N HIS A 277 12.04 -11.77 15.71
CA HIS A 277 10.69 -12.24 16.05
C HIS A 277 9.79 -12.55 14.84
N SER A 278 10.37 -12.72 13.64
CA SER A 278 9.65 -13.18 12.45
C SER A 278 9.69 -14.71 12.34
N LEU A 279 8.71 -15.33 11.69
CA LEU A 279 8.71 -16.80 11.54
C LEU A 279 9.88 -17.28 10.66
N TYR A 280 10.60 -18.29 11.14
CA TYR A 280 11.75 -18.86 10.41
C TYR A 280 11.33 -19.70 9.19
N ASP A 281 10.15 -20.32 9.25
CA ASP A 281 9.66 -21.26 8.24
C ASP A 281 8.12 -21.27 8.26
N CYS A 282 7.51 -20.82 7.17
CA CYS A 282 6.06 -20.83 6.99
C CYS A 282 5.62 -22.24 6.62
N LYS A 283 5.01 -22.95 7.58
CA LYS A 283 4.59 -24.36 7.40
C LYS A 283 3.22 -24.52 6.77
N HIS A 284 2.41 -23.47 6.86
CA HIS A 284 1.07 -23.43 6.34
C HIS A 284 0.78 -21.98 5.96
N ASP A 285 0.43 -21.78 4.69
CA ASP A 285 0.15 -20.46 4.09
C ASP A 285 -1.34 -20.41 3.75
N GLU A 286 -2.07 -19.57 4.49
CA GLU A 286 -3.45 -19.21 4.22
C GLU A 286 -3.48 -17.74 3.79
N ARG A 287 -4.45 -17.37 2.95
CA ARG A 287 -4.63 -15.99 2.51
C ARG A 287 -5.97 -15.47 2.98
N PHE A 288 -5.92 -14.42 3.79
CA PHE A 288 -7.09 -13.69 4.23
C PHE A 288 -7.37 -12.57 3.24
N LEU A 289 -8.55 -12.59 2.65
CA LEU A 289 -9.03 -11.58 1.73
C LEU A 289 -9.98 -10.64 2.49
N LEU A 290 -9.46 -9.47 2.83
CA LEU A 290 -10.19 -8.42 3.54
C LEU A 290 -10.87 -7.49 2.55
N ASP A 291 -11.99 -6.89 2.98
CA ASP A 291 -12.79 -5.93 2.21
C ASP A 291 -13.01 -6.35 0.75
N MET A 292 -13.39 -7.62 0.57
CA MET A 292 -13.50 -8.25 -0.74
C MET A 292 -14.65 -7.65 -1.56
N LEU A 293 -14.29 -7.03 -2.68
CA LEU A 293 -15.21 -6.61 -3.73
C LEU A 293 -15.23 -7.69 -4.80
N LYS A 294 -16.43 -8.19 -5.12
CA LYS A 294 -16.59 -9.08 -6.26
C LYS A 294 -16.16 -8.33 -7.51
N HIS A 295 -15.25 -8.91 -8.28
CA HIS A 295 -14.90 -8.33 -9.56
C HIS A 295 -16.12 -8.49 -10.48
N GLU A 296 -16.88 -7.41 -10.62
CA GLU A 296 -17.91 -7.32 -11.63
C GLU A 296 -17.21 -7.21 -12.99
N VAL A 297 -16.80 -8.36 -13.54
CA VAL A 297 -16.26 -8.47 -14.91
C VAL A 297 -17.24 -7.79 -15.84
N GLU A 298 -16.83 -6.75 -16.55
CA GLU A 298 -17.69 -6.09 -17.54
C GLU A 298 -18.29 -7.15 -18.47
N LEU A 299 -19.61 -7.10 -18.64
CA LEU A 299 -20.31 -8.10 -19.43
C LEU A 299 -19.99 -7.87 -20.91
N THR A 300 -19.34 -8.87 -21.50
CA THR A 300 -18.94 -8.93 -22.92
C THR A 300 -19.49 -10.22 -23.51
N GLU A 301 -19.52 -10.33 -24.83
CA GLU A 301 -19.87 -11.59 -25.51
C GLU A 301 -18.99 -12.77 -24.99
N SER A 302 -17.71 -12.52 -24.73
CA SER A 302 -16.81 -13.55 -24.20
C SER A 302 -17.02 -13.90 -22.72
N SER A 303 -17.68 -13.05 -21.93
CA SER A 303 -17.85 -13.24 -20.48
C SER A 303 -19.29 -13.56 -20.05
N VAL A 304 -20.28 -13.48 -20.96
CA VAL A 304 -21.70 -13.68 -20.64
C VAL A 304 -22.02 -15.09 -20.15
N ILE A 305 -21.42 -16.12 -20.76
CA ILE A 305 -21.66 -17.51 -20.37
C ILE A 305 -21.08 -17.77 -18.97
N ASP A 306 -19.86 -17.31 -18.72
CA ASP A 306 -19.21 -17.46 -17.41
C ASP A 306 -19.99 -16.71 -16.32
N ALA A 307 -20.48 -15.50 -16.62
CA ALA A 307 -21.34 -14.75 -15.71
C ALA A 307 -22.64 -15.51 -15.40
N ALA A 308 -23.25 -16.16 -16.39
CA ALA A 308 -24.47 -16.94 -16.22
C ALA A 308 -24.26 -18.23 -15.41
N ARG A 309 -23.15 -18.95 -15.64
CA ARG A 309 -22.74 -20.14 -14.88
C ARG A 309 -22.63 -19.85 -13.38
N HIS A 310 -22.06 -18.70 -13.03
CA HIS A 310 -21.95 -18.24 -11.64
C HIS A 310 -23.30 -17.95 -10.98
N LYS A 311 -24.34 -17.70 -11.77
CA LYS A 311 -25.64 -17.23 -11.28
C LYS A 311 -26.71 -18.32 -11.29
N SER A 312 -26.56 -19.35 -12.12
CA SER A 312 -27.49 -20.47 -12.21
C SER A 312 -26.73 -21.81 -12.17
N PRO A 313 -26.88 -22.58 -11.09
CA PRO A 313 -26.38 -23.95 -11.02
C PRO A 313 -26.92 -24.84 -12.15
N GLU A 314 -28.13 -24.57 -12.65
CA GLU A 314 -28.73 -25.30 -13.76
C GLU A 314 -27.98 -25.07 -15.09
N ILE A 315 -27.53 -23.84 -15.36
CA ILE A 315 -26.72 -23.53 -16.54
C ILE A 315 -25.34 -24.21 -16.42
N ASP A 316 -24.72 -24.17 -15.24
CA ASP A 316 -23.41 -24.81 -15.03
C ASP A 316 -23.48 -26.34 -15.16
N ASP A 317 -24.47 -26.99 -14.52
CA ASP A 317 -24.69 -28.44 -14.63
C ASP A 317 -24.97 -28.88 -16.08
N TRP A 318 -25.77 -28.10 -16.81
CA TRP A 318 -26.04 -28.38 -18.22
C TRP A 318 -24.77 -28.30 -19.06
N LEU A 319 -23.98 -27.23 -18.93
CA LEU A 319 -22.74 -27.05 -19.68
C LEU A 319 -21.73 -28.14 -19.35
N MET A 320 -21.59 -28.56 -18.09
CA MET A 320 -20.69 -29.66 -17.72
C MET A 320 -21.03 -30.97 -18.44
N LYS A 321 -22.32 -31.27 -18.63
CA LYS A 321 -22.78 -32.48 -19.33
C LYS A 321 -22.67 -32.41 -20.85
N HIS A 322 -22.43 -31.21 -21.39
CA HIS A 322 -22.42 -30.93 -22.82
C HIS A 322 -21.06 -30.41 -23.30
N ILE A 323 -19.96 -30.71 -22.59
CA ILE A 323 -18.59 -30.38 -23.01
C ILE A 323 -17.60 -31.48 -22.66
N GLY A 324 -16.49 -31.53 -23.39
CA GLY A 324 -15.35 -32.41 -23.08
C GLY A 324 -15.71 -33.89 -23.06
N ASP A 325 -15.26 -34.61 -22.03
CA ASP A 325 -15.40 -36.07 -21.93
C ASP A 325 -16.87 -36.52 -21.79
N PHE A 326 -17.79 -35.62 -21.42
CA PHE A 326 -19.21 -35.92 -21.28
C PHE A 326 -19.96 -36.03 -22.60
N ILE A 327 -19.40 -35.47 -23.68
CA ILE A 327 -19.97 -35.58 -25.03
C ILE A 327 -19.26 -36.63 -25.88
N GLY A 328 -18.13 -37.17 -25.41
CA GLY A 328 -17.46 -38.29 -26.06
C GLY A 328 -16.07 -38.57 -25.52
N PHE A 329 -15.60 -39.80 -25.72
CA PHE A 329 -14.32 -40.30 -25.22
C PHE A 329 -13.64 -41.26 -26.22
N GLU A 330 -12.36 -41.50 -26.01
CA GLU A 330 -11.60 -42.52 -26.75
C GLU A 330 -11.50 -43.81 -25.91
N GLU A 331 -11.89 -44.94 -26.48
CA GLU A 331 -11.76 -46.25 -25.83
C GLU A 331 -11.19 -47.27 -26.81
N ASN A 332 -10.07 -47.90 -26.46
CA ASN A 332 -9.40 -48.94 -27.26
C ASN A 332 -9.06 -48.51 -28.70
N GLY A 333 -8.79 -47.22 -28.94
CA GLY A 333 -8.50 -46.65 -30.26
C GLY A 333 -9.73 -46.41 -31.13
N GLU A 334 -10.93 -46.54 -30.57
CA GLU A 334 -12.19 -46.12 -31.18
C GLU A 334 -12.65 -44.79 -30.55
N PHE A 335 -13.21 -43.90 -31.38
CA PHE A 335 -13.74 -42.61 -30.94
C PHE A 335 -15.25 -42.71 -30.79
N ILE A 336 -15.75 -42.36 -29.60
CA ILE A 336 -17.16 -42.50 -29.24
C ILE A 336 -17.70 -41.11 -28.93
N LEU A 337 -18.83 -40.75 -29.56
CA LEU A 337 -19.63 -39.59 -29.17
C LEU A 337 -20.89 -40.08 -28.44
N ILE A 338 -21.33 -39.32 -27.44
CA ILE A 338 -22.53 -39.63 -26.67
C ILE A 338 -23.65 -38.74 -27.21
N LYS A 339 -24.77 -39.35 -27.61
CA LYS A 339 -25.95 -38.63 -28.07
C LYS A 339 -27.21 -39.23 -27.47
N ASP A 340 -27.95 -38.43 -26.72
CA ASP A 340 -29.14 -38.90 -25.98
C ASP A 340 -28.82 -40.08 -25.04
N GLY A 341 -27.63 -40.05 -24.43
CA GLY A 341 -27.10 -41.13 -23.59
C GLY A 341 -26.72 -42.40 -24.36
N VAL A 342 -26.72 -42.37 -25.70
CA VAL A 342 -26.32 -43.48 -26.57
C VAL A 342 -24.91 -43.24 -27.10
N GLU A 343 -24.05 -44.24 -26.95
CA GLU A 343 -22.70 -44.24 -27.48
C GLU A 343 -22.70 -44.55 -28.99
N GLU A 344 -22.21 -43.61 -29.79
CA GLU A 344 -22.06 -43.72 -31.23
C GLU A 344 -20.58 -43.72 -31.61
N LYS A 345 -20.13 -44.81 -32.23
CA LYS A 345 -18.76 -44.89 -32.77
C LYS A 345 -18.65 -44.03 -34.02
N VAL A 346 -17.69 -43.10 -34.01
CA VAL A 346 -17.45 -42.16 -35.10
C VAL A 346 -16.00 -42.23 -35.60
N GLN A 347 -15.73 -41.58 -36.73
CA GLN A 347 -14.36 -41.41 -37.22
C GLN A 347 -13.63 -40.35 -36.38
N GLU A 348 -12.30 -40.49 -36.24
CA GLU A 348 -11.45 -39.52 -35.51
C GLU A 348 -11.68 -38.08 -35.99
N SER A 349 -11.80 -37.88 -37.31
CA SER A 349 -12.03 -36.55 -37.88
C SER A 349 -13.37 -35.94 -37.46
N GLU A 350 -14.40 -36.75 -37.29
CA GLU A 350 -15.73 -36.32 -36.84
C GLU A 350 -15.70 -36.01 -35.35
N TYR A 351 -15.10 -36.88 -34.54
CA TYR A 351 -14.89 -36.65 -33.10
C TYR A 351 -14.16 -35.32 -32.83
N MET A 352 -13.03 -35.11 -33.49
CA MET A 352 -12.22 -33.90 -33.31
C MET A 352 -12.91 -32.63 -33.83
N MET A 353 -13.71 -32.75 -34.89
CA MET A 353 -14.52 -31.64 -35.39
C MET A 353 -15.62 -31.28 -34.39
N THR A 354 -16.35 -32.27 -33.88
CA THR A 354 -17.41 -32.09 -32.89
C THR A 354 -16.90 -31.42 -31.61
N LEU A 355 -15.81 -31.91 -31.02
CA LEU A 355 -15.24 -31.32 -29.79
C LEU A 355 -14.77 -29.87 -29.99
N LYS A 356 -14.42 -29.50 -31.23
CA LYS A 356 -13.92 -28.16 -31.55
C LYS A 356 -15.05 -27.18 -31.87
N GLU A 357 -16.11 -27.66 -32.52
CA GLU A 357 -17.20 -26.82 -33.03
C GLU A 357 -18.39 -26.74 -32.07
N THR A 358 -18.46 -27.59 -31.05
CA THR A 358 -19.52 -27.58 -30.04
C THR A 358 -19.00 -27.22 -28.65
N PRO A 359 -19.82 -26.55 -27.82
CA PRO A 359 -21.17 -26.08 -28.10
C PRO A 359 -21.18 -24.84 -29.01
N LEU A 360 -22.17 -24.78 -29.91
CA LEU A 360 -22.43 -23.60 -30.73
C LEU A 360 -23.12 -22.54 -29.86
N THR A 361 -22.52 -21.35 -29.78
CA THR A 361 -23.07 -20.26 -28.97
C THR A 361 -23.47 -19.10 -29.86
N THR A 362 -24.73 -18.67 -29.74
CA THR A 362 -25.22 -17.41 -30.32
C THR A 362 -25.55 -16.45 -29.19
N ILE A 363 -25.00 -15.24 -29.25
CA ILE A 363 -25.18 -14.20 -28.24
C ILE A 363 -25.70 -12.96 -28.96
N THR A 364 -26.81 -12.40 -28.47
CA THR A 364 -27.35 -11.12 -28.96
C THR A 364 -27.53 -10.17 -27.79
N GLN A 365 -26.96 -8.98 -27.87
CA GLN A 365 -27.15 -7.92 -26.89
C GLN A 365 -28.22 -6.94 -27.36
N ASN A 366 -29.27 -6.75 -26.57
CA ASN A 366 -30.21 -5.65 -26.75
C ASN A 366 -29.67 -4.41 -26.01
N GLU A 367 -29.11 -3.47 -26.76
CA GLU A 367 -28.49 -2.24 -26.23
C GLU A 367 -29.48 -1.34 -25.45
N HIS A 368 -30.79 -1.42 -25.71
CA HIS A 368 -31.77 -0.53 -25.07
C HIS A 368 -32.11 -0.97 -23.64
N ASP A 369 -32.18 -2.28 -23.41
CA ASP A 369 -32.59 -2.86 -22.13
C ASP A 369 -31.41 -3.52 -21.40
N ASN A 370 -30.20 -3.43 -21.96
CA ASN A 370 -29.00 -4.12 -21.51
C ASN A 370 -29.21 -5.63 -21.28
N LEU A 371 -30.05 -6.26 -22.11
CA LEU A 371 -30.35 -7.69 -22.00
C LEU A 371 -29.47 -8.49 -22.96
N TRP A 372 -28.98 -9.62 -22.47
CA TRP A 372 -28.21 -10.57 -23.24
C TRP A 372 -29.04 -11.82 -23.47
N GLU A 373 -29.38 -12.09 -24.72
CA GLU A 373 -30.05 -13.31 -25.15
C GLU A 373 -28.98 -14.30 -25.62
N VAL A 374 -28.89 -15.43 -24.94
CA VAL A 374 -27.89 -16.46 -25.20
C VAL A 374 -28.57 -17.75 -25.57
N THR A 375 -28.14 -18.36 -26.67
CA THR A 375 -28.52 -19.70 -27.09
C THR A 375 -27.28 -20.56 -27.23
N VAL A 376 -27.24 -21.65 -26.49
CA VAL A 376 -26.17 -22.65 -26.53
C VAL A 376 -26.76 -23.95 -27.05
N GLU A 377 -26.21 -24.46 -28.14
CA GLU A 377 -26.65 -25.70 -28.77
C GLU A 377 -25.50 -26.71 -28.77
N ASN A 378 -25.77 -27.89 -28.23
CA ASN A 378 -24.90 -29.05 -28.39
C ASN A 378 -25.75 -30.31 -28.64
N PRO A 379 -25.66 -30.93 -29.82
CA PRO A 379 -26.43 -32.15 -30.14
C PRO A 379 -25.86 -33.43 -29.50
N TYR A 380 -24.80 -33.32 -28.70
CA TYR A 380 -24.13 -34.42 -28.02
C TYR A 380 -24.17 -34.20 -26.50
N GLY A 381 -24.26 -35.30 -25.75
CA GLY A 381 -24.58 -35.34 -24.33
C GLY A 381 -26.00 -35.85 -24.05
N ASP A 382 -26.45 -35.65 -22.82
CA ASP A 382 -27.81 -35.99 -22.38
C ASP A 382 -28.79 -34.88 -22.75
N ALA A 383 -29.92 -35.21 -23.39
CA ALA A 383 -30.98 -34.23 -23.62
C ALA A 383 -31.36 -33.51 -22.31
N PRO A 384 -31.66 -32.20 -22.35
CA PRO A 384 -31.97 -31.34 -23.52
C PRO A 384 -30.73 -30.81 -24.25
N HIS A 385 -30.79 -30.64 -25.59
CA HIS A 385 -29.63 -30.27 -26.43
C HIS A 385 -29.46 -28.76 -26.65
N ILE A 386 -30.49 -27.99 -26.33
CA ILE A 386 -30.47 -26.54 -26.48
C ILE A 386 -30.78 -25.88 -25.13
N MET A 387 -29.94 -24.94 -24.74
CA MET A 387 -30.14 -24.06 -23.60
C MET A 387 -30.29 -22.62 -24.10
N GLU A 388 -31.43 -22.00 -23.80
CA GLU A 388 -31.71 -20.60 -24.06
C GLU A 388 -31.85 -19.85 -22.74
N PHE A 389 -31.17 -18.72 -22.58
CA PHE A 389 -31.37 -17.87 -21.41
C PHE A 389 -31.24 -16.39 -21.73
N THR A 390 -31.89 -15.57 -20.90
CA THR A 390 -31.79 -14.11 -20.94
C THR A 390 -31.15 -13.62 -19.64
N LEU A 391 -30.05 -12.87 -19.77
CA LEU A 391 -29.29 -12.30 -18.65
C LEU A 391 -29.43 -10.77 -18.68
N GLU A 392 -29.82 -10.17 -17.55
CA GLU A 392 -29.84 -8.71 -17.39
C GLU A 392 -28.41 -8.19 -17.14
N GLY A 393 -27.95 -7.22 -17.92
CA GLY A 393 -26.55 -6.82 -17.95
C GLY A 393 -26.05 -6.10 -16.70
N GLU A 394 -26.92 -5.35 -16.01
CA GLU A 394 -26.56 -4.64 -14.78
C GLU A 394 -26.57 -5.58 -13.56
N THR A 395 -27.68 -6.29 -13.34
CA THR A 395 -27.87 -7.13 -12.15
C THR A 395 -27.26 -8.52 -12.31
N ARG A 396 -27.04 -8.95 -13.55
CA ARG A 396 -26.64 -10.30 -13.94
C ARG A 396 -27.63 -11.35 -13.47
N GLU A 397 -28.91 -10.99 -13.38
CA GLU A 397 -29.98 -11.92 -13.07
C GLU A 397 -30.40 -12.69 -14.33
N ILE A 398 -30.63 -13.99 -14.18
CA ILE A 398 -31.21 -14.83 -15.22
C ILE A 398 -32.72 -14.61 -15.20
N LEU A 399 -33.22 -13.88 -16.18
CA LEU A 399 -34.64 -13.51 -16.28
C LEU A 399 -35.47 -14.66 -16.84
N GLU A 400 -34.90 -15.42 -17.77
CA GLU A 400 -35.52 -16.57 -18.39
C GLU A 400 -34.47 -17.64 -18.65
N LEU A 401 -34.82 -18.90 -18.37
CA LEU A 401 -34.01 -20.07 -18.68
C LEU A 401 -34.94 -21.16 -19.24
N LYS A 402 -34.61 -21.65 -20.43
CA LYS A 402 -35.36 -22.67 -21.15
C LYS A 402 -34.40 -23.73 -21.65
N PHE A 403 -34.79 -24.97 -21.49
CA PHE A 403 -34.11 -26.10 -22.10
C PHE A 403 -35.02 -26.77 -23.13
N ARG A 404 -34.48 -27.15 -24.29
CA ARG A 404 -35.23 -27.74 -25.40
C ARG A 404 -34.60 -29.01 -25.96
#